data_AF-A0A0N4YMM5-F1
#
_entry.id   AF-A0A0N4YMM5-F1
#
_cell.length_a   1.000
_cell.length_b   1.000
_cell.length_c   1.000
_cell.angle_alpha   90.00
_cell.angle_beta   90.00
_cell.angle_gamma   90.00
#
_symmetry.space_group_name_H-M   'P 1'
#
loop_
_entity.id
_entity.type
_entity.pdbx_description
1 polymer ?
#
loop_
_entity_poly.entity_id
_entity_poly.type
_entity_poly.pdbx_seq_one_letter_code
_entity_poly.pdbx_strand_id
1 'polypeptide(L)'
;MRHFLTVSRQRTCQLRTYTLGVRENEWRMRCPFCGEQGNHYADACPHIGTGNARANILNESNKCSTCFEVNCPQGRQCPRFNILCTYCLRNGHHSEFANIQTDQDKYWRNNKNA
;
A
#
# COMPACT_ATOMS: atom_id res chain seq x y z
N MET A 1 14.10 38.79 14.11
CA MET A 1 13.71 37.38 14.35
C MET A 1 12.22 37.31 14.67
N ARG A 2 11.35 37.07 13.69
CA ARG A 2 9.90 36.87 13.90
C ARG A 2 9.32 35.99 12.78
N HIS A 3 9.33 34.67 12.96
CA HIS A 3 8.67 33.72 12.04
C HIS A 3 8.00 32.53 12.77
N PHE A 4 7.63 32.68 14.05
CA PHE A 4 7.08 31.57 14.86
C PHE A 4 5.62 31.74 15.32
N LEU A 5 4.87 32.73 14.82
CA LEU A 5 3.52 33.00 15.31
C LEU A 5 2.46 32.96 14.20
N THR A 6 2.28 31.83 13.52
CA THR A 6 1.12 31.68 12.61
C THR A 6 0.62 30.24 12.37
N VAL A 7 0.95 29.24 13.20
CA VAL A 7 0.23 27.94 13.14
C VAL A 7 -1.09 28.00 13.94
N SER A 8 -1.16 28.84 14.97
CA SER A 8 -2.26 28.88 15.95
C SER A 8 -3.58 29.47 15.44
N ARG A 9 -3.64 29.96 14.19
CA ARG A 9 -4.83 30.64 13.62
C ARG A 9 -5.38 29.99 12.35
N GLN A 10 -4.76 28.93 11.84
CA GLN A 10 -5.34 28.18 10.73
C GLN A 10 -6.38 27.21 11.28
N ARG A 11 -7.53 27.10 10.60
CA ARG A 11 -8.46 26.00 10.83
C ARG A 11 -7.70 24.72 10.60
N THR A 12 -7.18 24.11 11.66
CA THR A 12 -6.49 22.83 11.58
C THR A 12 -7.48 21.85 10.98
N CYS A 13 -7.04 21.04 10.01
CA CYS A 13 -7.85 19.91 9.56
C CYS A 13 -8.35 19.16 10.78
N GLN A 14 -9.60 18.69 10.73
CA GLN A 14 -10.11 17.81 11.78
C GLN A 14 -9.10 16.69 12.01
N LEU A 15 -8.84 16.36 13.29
CA LEU A 15 -7.97 15.24 13.62
C LEU A 15 -8.51 14.01 12.89
N ARG A 16 -7.67 13.39 12.07
CA ARG A 16 -8.05 12.17 11.36
C ARG A 16 -8.30 11.10 12.41
N THR A 17 -9.56 10.75 12.63
CA THR A 17 -9.94 9.62 13.47
C THR A 17 -9.64 8.34 12.69
N TYR A 18 -8.58 7.63 13.11
CA TYR A 18 -8.28 6.31 12.59
C TYR A 18 -9.12 5.30 13.38
N THR A 19 -10.14 4.74 12.77
CA THR A 19 -10.81 3.54 13.30
C THR A 19 -9.89 2.35 13.09
N LEU A 20 -9.63 1.59 14.15
CA LEU A 20 -8.87 0.35 14.06
C LEU A 20 -9.63 -0.66 13.20
N GLY A 21 -8.91 -1.28 12.28
CA GLY A 21 -9.38 -2.33 11.39
C GLY A 21 -10.07 -1.88 10.11
N VAL A 22 -10.78 -2.82 9.48
CA VAL A 22 -11.46 -2.58 8.20
C VAL A 22 -12.82 -1.93 8.43
N ARG A 23 -13.42 -1.38 7.37
CA ARG A 23 -14.79 -0.83 7.44
C ARG A 23 -15.79 -1.92 7.83
N GLU A 24 -16.88 -1.52 8.48
CA GLU A 24 -17.90 -2.44 8.99
C GLU A 24 -18.43 -3.40 7.91
N ASN A 25 -18.62 -2.95 6.67
CA ASN A 25 -19.08 -3.78 5.55
C ASN A 25 -17.99 -4.67 4.93
N GLU A 26 -16.75 -4.54 5.37
CA GLU A 26 -15.58 -5.22 4.83
C GLU A 26 -15.01 -6.27 5.80
N TRP A 27 -15.69 -6.53 6.93
CA TRP A 27 -15.24 -7.46 7.96
C TRP A 27 -14.93 -8.87 7.44
N ARG A 28 -15.54 -9.28 6.32
CA ARG A 28 -15.28 -10.59 5.70
C ARG A 28 -13.98 -10.64 4.89
N MET A 29 -13.35 -9.50 4.60
CA MET A 29 -12.08 -9.48 3.88
C MET A 29 -11.01 -10.20 4.70
N ARG A 30 -10.25 -11.05 4.00
CA ARG A 30 -9.13 -11.79 4.58
C ARG A 30 -7.83 -11.16 4.13
N CYS A 31 -6.92 -10.89 5.07
CA CYS A 31 -5.58 -10.43 4.75
C CYS A 31 -4.88 -11.48 3.86
N PRO A 32 -4.36 -11.09 2.67
CA PRO A 32 -3.75 -12.03 1.74
C PRO A 32 -2.42 -12.61 2.26
N PHE A 33 -1.83 -11.98 3.28
CA PHE A 33 -0.54 -12.36 3.87
C PHE A 33 -0.68 -13.22 5.13
N CYS A 34 -1.37 -12.73 6.17
CA CYS A 34 -1.49 -13.46 7.44
C CYS A 34 -2.80 -14.27 7.58
N GLY A 35 -3.79 -14.03 6.72
CA GLY A 35 -5.06 -14.76 6.76
C GLY A 35 -6.07 -14.29 7.82
N GLU A 36 -5.75 -13.28 8.64
CA GLU A 36 -6.74 -12.68 9.55
C GLU A 36 -7.90 -12.03 8.78
N GLN A 37 -9.10 -12.15 9.33
CA GLN A 37 -10.32 -11.64 8.72
C GLN A 37 -10.82 -10.39 9.47
N GLY A 38 -11.10 -9.31 8.75
CA GLY A 38 -11.71 -8.09 9.29
C GLY A 38 -10.84 -7.24 10.22
N ASN A 39 -9.61 -7.67 10.53
CA ASN A 39 -8.76 -6.98 11.50
C ASN A 39 -7.97 -5.83 10.87
N HIS A 40 -7.53 -5.96 9.60
CA HIS A 40 -6.72 -4.95 8.92
C HIS A 40 -6.79 -5.11 7.39
N TYR A 41 -6.43 -4.05 6.68
CA TYR A 41 -6.16 -4.09 5.24
C TYR A 41 -4.76 -4.66 4.96
N ALA A 42 -4.54 -5.19 3.76
CA ALA A 42 -3.30 -5.85 3.37
C ALA A 42 -2.05 -4.96 3.59
N ASP A 43 -2.15 -3.66 3.28
CA ASP A 43 -1.09 -2.68 3.48
C ASP A 43 -0.68 -2.52 4.94
N ALA A 44 -1.63 -2.67 5.86
CA ALA A 44 -1.47 -2.53 7.30
C ALA A 44 -1.20 -3.85 8.05
N CYS A 45 -0.84 -4.94 7.36
CA CYS A 45 -0.58 -6.22 8.03
C CYS A 45 0.55 -6.13 9.09
N PRO A 46 0.26 -6.39 10.38
CA PRO A 46 1.24 -6.23 11.46
C PRO A 46 2.22 -7.40 11.54
N HIS A 47 1.85 -8.56 10.98
CA HIS A 47 2.66 -9.79 11.03
C HIS A 47 3.74 -9.84 9.96
N ILE A 48 3.48 -9.25 8.79
CA ILE A 48 4.36 -9.32 7.62
C ILE A 48 4.77 -7.92 7.19
N GLY A 49 5.92 -7.47 7.68
CA GLY A 49 6.41 -6.10 7.51
C GLY A 49 7.25 -5.83 6.27
N THR A 50 7.84 -6.84 5.62
CA THR A 50 8.74 -6.62 4.47
C THR A 50 8.09 -7.00 3.15
N GLY A 51 8.37 -6.21 2.10
CA GLY A 51 7.88 -6.48 0.74
C GLY A 51 8.34 -7.85 0.21
N ASN A 52 9.58 -8.26 0.52
CA ASN A 52 10.08 -9.58 0.14
C ASN A 52 9.29 -10.73 0.81
N ALA A 53 9.00 -10.62 2.11
CA ALA A 53 8.20 -11.64 2.80
C ALA A 53 6.78 -11.73 2.23
N ARG A 54 6.16 -10.58 1.95
CA ARG A 54 4.85 -10.52 1.27
C ARG A 54 4.89 -11.20 -0.09
N ALA A 55 5.96 -10.99 -0.88
CA ALA A 55 6.10 -11.57 -2.21
C ALA A 55 6.23 -13.10 -2.15
N ASN A 56 7.00 -13.62 -1.20
CA ASN A 56 7.15 -15.05 -0.99
C ASN A 56 5.81 -15.71 -0.64
N ILE A 57 5.04 -15.12 0.29
CA ILE A 57 3.73 -15.65 0.70
C ILE A 57 2.77 -15.73 -0.49
N LEU A 58 2.72 -14.69 -1.34
CA LEU A 58 1.85 -14.73 -2.51
C LEU A 58 2.29 -15.78 -3.52
N ASN A 59 3.60 -15.95 -3.73
CA ASN A 59 4.14 -16.97 -4.62
C ASN A 59 3.78 -18.38 -4.11
N GLU A 60 4.04 -18.66 -2.83
CA GLU A 60 3.68 -19.92 -2.17
C GLU A 60 2.17 -20.20 -2.22
N SER A 61 1.36 -19.14 -2.14
CA SER A 61 -0.11 -19.22 -2.20
C SER A 61 -0.69 -19.17 -3.62
N ASN A 62 0.14 -19.14 -4.67
CA ASN A 62 -0.26 -18.95 -6.06
C ASN A 62 -1.19 -17.73 -6.30
N LYS A 63 -0.98 -16.65 -5.55
CA LYS A 63 -1.72 -15.39 -5.68
C LYS A 63 -0.98 -14.39 -6.56
N CYS A 64 -1.73 -13.58 -7.30
CA CYS A 64 -1.15 -12.53 -8.12
C CYS A 64 -0.48 -11.44 -7.26
N SER A 65 0.76 -11.08 -7.58
CA SER A 65 1.49 -9.96 -6.94
C SER A 65 0.92 -8.56 -7.23
N THR A 66 -0.01 -8.45 -8.19
CA THR A 66 -0.64 -7.17 -8.53
C THR A 66 -2.03 -7.00 -7.90
N CYS A 67 -2.81 -8.08 -7.79
CA CYS A 67 -4.19 -8.00 -7.32
C CYS A 67 -4.56 -8.92 -6.16
N PHE A 68 -3.64 -9.75 -5.68
CA PHE A 68 -3.80 -10.69 -4.56
C PHE A 68 -4.78 -11.85 -4.78
N GLU A 69 -5.41 -11.93 -5.94
CA GLU A 69 -6.34 -13.00 -6.29
C GLU A 69 -5.62 -14.28 -6.70
N VAL A 70 -6.21 -15.42 -6.31
CA VAL A 70 -5.74 -16.77 -6.69
C VAL A 70 -6.08 -17.05 -8.15
N ASN A 71 -7.30 -16.74 -8.57
CA ASN A 71 -7.80 -17.00 -9.93
C ASN A 71 -7.50 -15.83 -10.87
N CYS A 72 -6.25 -15.39 -10.90
CA CYS A 72 -5.80 -14.32 -11.78
C CYS A 72 -4.90 -14.92 -12.89
N PRO A 73 -5.04 -14.51 -14.17
CA PRO A 73 -4.10 -14.91 -15.23
C PRO A 73 -2.67 -14.36 -15.01
N GLN A 74 -2.50 -13.45 -14.05
CA GLN A 74 -1.23 -12.83 -13.66
C GLN A 74 -0.54 -12.05 -14.79
N GLY A 75 0.64 -11.49 -14.48
CA GLY A 75 1.44 -10.71 -15.43
C GLY A 75 0.65 -9.61 -16.15
N ARG A 76 0.94 -9.41 -17.44
CA ARG A 76 0.28 -8.41 -18.30
C ARG A 76 -1.21 -8.66 -18.54
N GLN A 77 -1.69 -9.85 -18.23
CA GLN A 77 -3.09 -10.25 -18.39
C GLN A 77 -3.92 -9.97 -17.11
N CYS A 78 -3.26 -9.64 -15.99
CA CYS A 78 -3.96 -9.24 -14.78
C CYS A 78 -4.84 -7.99 -15.06
N PRO A 79 -6.12 -7.98 -14.68
CA PRO A 79 -6.99 -6.80 -14.85
C PRO A 79 -6.46 -5.54 -14.15
N ARG A 80 -5.64 -5.73 -13.12
CA ARG A 80 -5.00 -4.65 -12.34
C ARG A 80 -3.58 -4.34 -12.84
N PHE A 81 -3.08 -4.97 -13.92
CA PHE A 81 -1.70 -4.82 -14.38
C PHE A 81 -1.31 -3.36 -14.61
N ASN A 82 -2.20 -2.57 -15.23
CA ASN A 82 -1.93 -1.18 -15.61
C ASN A 82 -2.10 -0.18 -14.47
N ILE A 83 -2.48 -0.61 -13.27
CA ILE A 83 -2.51 0.29 -12.11
C ILE A 83 -1.07 0.61 -11.72
N LEU A 84 -0.78 1.91 -11.64
CA LEU A 84 0.54 2.38 -11.25
C LEU A 84 0.71 2.26 -9.74
N CYS A 85 1.87 1.79 -9.33
CA CYS A 85 2.30 1.87 -7.95
C CYS A 85 2.36 3.34 -7.50
N THR A 86 1.75 3.62 -6.35
CA THR A 86 1.66 4.96 -5.77
C THR A 86 3.04 5.54 -5.43
N TYR A 87 4.03 4.69 -5.19
CA TYR A 87 5.37 5.10 -4.77
C TYR A 87 6.36 5.23 -5.92
N CYS A 88 6.40 4.26 -6.85
CA CYS A 88 7.41 4.25 -7.92
C CYS A 88 6.84 4.53 -9.32
N LEU A 89 5.52 4.69 -9.46
CA LEU A 89 4.82 4.93 -10.72
C LEU A 89 5.03 3.87 -11.82
N ARG A 90 5.54 2.69 -11.46
CA ARG A 90 5.61 1.53 -12.36
C ARG A 90 4.41 0.62 -12.13
N ASN A 91 4.03 -0.09 -13.18
CA ASN A 91 2.93 -1.03 -13.17
C ASN A 91 3.43 -2.46 -12.87
N GLY A 92 2.54 -3.45 -12.90
CA GLY A 92 2.91 -4.86 -12.72
C GLY A 92 3.25 -5.31 -11.29
N HIS A 93 2.97 -4.48 -10.28
CA HIS A 93 3.03 -4.86 -8.87
C HIS A 93 2.06 -3.99 -8.05
N HIS A 94 1.63 -4.49 -6.88
CA HIS A 94 0.87 -3.69 -5.93
C HIS A 94 1.76 -2.71 -5.15
N SER A 95 1.24 -1.55 -4.76
CA SER A 95 1.99 -0.52 -4.01
C SER A 95 2.59 -1.05 -2.69
N GLU A 96 1.99 -2.09 -2.12
CA GLU A 96 2.44 -2.76 -0.89
C GLU A 96 3.77 -3.51 -1.00
N PHE A 97 4.29 -3.69 -2.23
CA PHE A 97 5.62 -4.27 -2.47
C PHE A 97 6.70 -3.22 -2.66
N ALA A 98 6.33 -1.95 -2.85
CA ALA A 98 7.32 -0.92 -3.06
C ALA A 98 8.18 -0.80 -1.81
N ASN A 99 9.49 -0.92 -1.98
CA ASN A 99 10.40 -0.72 -0.86
C ASN A 99 10.59 0.78 -0.70
N ILE A 100 9.83 1.36 0.24
CA ILE A 100 9.66 2.81 0.43
C ILE A 100 11.02 3.52 0.50
N GLN A 101 12.03 2.93 1.13
CA GLN A 101 13.37 3.51 1.23
C GLN A 101 14.07 3.64 -0.14
N THR A 102 14.02 2.61 -0.98
CA THR A 102 14.71 2.65 -2.28
C THR A 102 13.88 3.27 -3.41
N ASP A 103 12.55 3.29 -3.27
CA ASP A 103 11.63 3.70 -4.33
C ASP A 103 11.11 5.13 -4.16
N GLN A 104 10.99 5.68 -2.93
CA GLN A 104 10.76 7.13 -2.76
C GLN A 104 11.94 7.95 -3.26
N ASP A 105 13.18 7.48 -3.05
CA ASP A 105 14.39 8.12 -3.59
C ASP A 105 14.38 8.20 -5.12
N LYS A 106 13.83 7.18 -5.80
CA LYS A 106 13.65 7.19 -7.26
C LYS A 106 12.56 8.16 -7.70
N TYR A 107 11.44 8.22 -6.98
CA TYR A 107 10.36 9.17 -7.26
C TYR A 107 10.83 10.62 -7.16
N TRP A 108 11.52 10.99 -6.06
CA TRP A 108 12.04 12.35 -5.87
C TRP A 108 13.14 12.71 -6.88
N ARG A 109 14.00 11.76 -7.28
CA ARG A 109 15.00 12.00 -8.34
C ARG A 109 14.37 12.26 -9.70
N ASN A 110 13.34 11.49 -10.06
CA ASN A 110 12.70 11.62 -11.38
C ASN A 110 11.87 12.91 -11.51
N ASN A 111 11.30 13.41 -10.40
CA ASN A 111 10.51 14.65 -10.39
C ASN A 111 11.33 15.94 -10.19
N LYS A 112 12.66 15.88 -9.98
CA LYS A 112 13.51 17.08 -9.94
C LYS A 112 13.96 17.57 -11.33
N ASN A 113 13.67 16.83 -12.39
CA ASN A 113 14.09 17.14 -13.77
C ASN A 113 12.91 17.34 -14.73
N ALA A 114 11.69 17.58 -14.20
CA ALA A 114 10.48 17.85 -14.97
C ALA A 114 10.02 19.29 -14.75
#